data_AF-A0A1X7CF57-F1
#
_entry.id   AF-A0A1X7CF57-F1
#
_cell.length_a   1.000
_cell.length_b   1.000
_cell.length_c   1.000
_cell.angle_alpha   90.00
_cell.angle_beta   90.00
_cell.angle_gamma   90.00
#
_symmetry.space_group_name_H-M   'P 1'
#
loop_
_entity.id
_entity.type
_entity.pdbx_description
1 polymer ?
#
loop_
_entity_poly.entity_id
_entity_poly.type
_entity_poly.pdbx_seq_one_letter_code
_entity_poly.pdbx_strand_id
1 'polypeptide(L)'
;MNAPSAPDENPGKAPGAFDAPRVRRAVFTVALLNFGYFFVEFFVALGSGSVSLLADSVDFLEDTSINLLIFVALGWALAKRAVMGKVMAVVILAPAAFAA
;
A
#
# COMPACT_ATOMS: atom_id res chain seq x y z
N MET A 1 4.27 29.60 -48.32
CA MET A 1 4.52 29.88 -46.90
C MET A 1 3.32 29.39 -46.11
N ASN A 2 3.46 28.29 -45.36
CA ASN A 2 2.44 27.87 -44.39
C ASN A 2 2.69 28.63 -43.09
N ALA A 3 1.63 29.18 -42.49
CA ALA A 3 1.69 29.86 -41.20
C ALA A 3 2.16 28.89 -40.10
N PRO A 4 2.82 29.37 -39.03
CA PRO A 4 3.11 28.56 -37.85
C PRO A 4 1.80 28.02 -37.26
N SER A 5 1.65 26.71 -37.18
CA SER A 5 0.60 26.05 -36.40
C SER A 5 0.74 26.49 -34.93
N ALA A 6 -0.34 27.02 -34.36
CA ALA A 6 -0.41 27.45 -32.97
C ALA A 6 0.04 26.32 -32.01
N PRO A 7 0.62 26.66 -30.84
CA PRO A 7 0.89 25.68 -29.81
C PRO A 7 -0.42 24.96 -29.44
N ASP A 8 -0.31 23.64 -29.33
CA ASP A 8 -1.24 22.77 -28.61
C ASP A 8 -1.37 23.29 -27.17
N GLU A 9 -2.26 24.25 -26.97
CA GLU A 9 -2.78 24.64 -25.67
C GLU A 9 -4.08 23.88 -25.49
N ASN A 10 -3.98 22.65 -24.97
CA ASN A 10 -5.12 22.00 -24.35
C ASN A 10 -5.30 22.59 -22.93
N PRO A 11 -6.28 23.48 -22.68
CA PRO A 11 -6.40 24.23 -21.43
C PRO A 11 -6.85 23.37 -20.22
N GLY A 12 -6.97 22.05 -20.38
CA GLY A 12 -7.47 21.13 -19.36
C GLY A 12 -6.41 20.46 -18.48
N LYS A 13 -5.11 20.59 -18.77
CA LYS A 13 -4.06 19.91 -18.00
C LYS A 13 -3.32 20.90 -17.10
N ALA A 14 -3.92 21.24 -15.96
CA ALA A 14 -3.22 21.98 -14.92
C ALA A 14 -1.94 21.22 -14.53
N PRO A 15 -0.73 21.82 -14.65
CA PRO A 15 0.51 21.21 -14.18
C PRO A 15 0.40 21.00 -12.66
N GLY A 16 0.32 19.74 -12.22
CA GLY A 16 0.21 19.38 -10.80
C GLY A 16 -1.17 18.86 -10.35
N ALA A 17 -2.12 18.61 -11.26
CA ALA A 17 -3.35 17.92 -10.91
C ALA A 17 -3.07 16.51 -10.35
N PHE A 18 -3.75 16.13 -9.27
CA PHE A 18 -3.60 14.82 -8.64
C PHE A 18 -4.07 13.70 -9.57
N ASP A 19 -3.12 12.93 -10.12
CA ASP A 19 -3.39 11.79 -11.00
C ASP A 19 -3.78 10.54 -10.19
N ALA A 20 -5.03 10.50 -9.72
CA ALA A 20 -5.56 9.38 -8.91
C ALA A 20 -5.28 7.97 -9.51
N PRO A 21 -5.39 7.72 -10.83
CA PRO A 21 -5.07 6.41 -11.40
C PRO A 21 -3.59 6.04 -11.30
N ARG A 22 -2.69 7.02 -11.43
CA ARG A 22 -1.24 6.82 -11.32
C ARG A 22 -0.85 6.54 -9.88
N VAL A 23 -1.41 7.31 -8.95
CA VAL A 23 -1.21 7.11 -7.51
C VAL A 23 -1.76 5.76 -7.08
N ARG A 24 -2.94 5.36 -7.55
CA ARG A 24 -3.54 4.06 -7.28
C ARG A 24 -2.64 2.89 -7.71
N ARG A 25 -1.97 2.98 -8.87
CA ARG A 25 -0.98 1.97 -9.28
C ARG A 25 0.24 1.96 -8.38
N ALA A 26 0.76 3.14 -8.04
CA ALA A 26 1.93 3.28 -7.17
C ALA A 26 1.69 2.65 -5.79
N VAL A 27 0.58 2.98 -5.12
CA VAL A 27 0.26 2.41 -3.79
C VAL A 27 0.05 0.90 -3.85
N PHE A 28 -0.49 0.35 -4.94
CA PHE A 28 -0.60 -1.10 -5.11
C PHE A 28 0.77 -1.78 -5.26
N THR A 29 1.67 -1.18 -6.04
CA THR A 29 3.05 -1.66 -6.17
C THR A 29 3.77 -1.60 -4.83
N VAL A 30 3.66 -0.50 -4.09
CA VAL A 30 4.27 -0.36 -2.76
C VAL A 30 3.70 -1.38 -1.78
N ALA A 31 2.38 -1.62 -1.78
CA ALA A 31 1.76 -2.66 -0.98
C ALA A 31 2.34 -4.05 -1.27
N LEU A 32 2.52 -4.40 -2.55
CA LEU A 32 3.06 -5.71 -2.92
C LEU A 32 4.53 -5.87 -2.51
N LEU A 33 5.32 -4.80 -2.64
CA LEU A 33 6.73 -4.80 -2.22
C LEU A 33 6.86 -4.96 -0.71
N ASN A 34 6.13 -4.16 0.07
CA ASN A 34 6.12 -4.27 1.53
C ASN A 34 5.64 -5.66 1.99
N PHE A 35 4.61 -6.21 1.34
CA PHE A 35 4.13 -7.55 1.66
C PHE A 35 5.18 -8.63 1.36
N GLY A 36 5.93 -8.49 0.26
CA GLY A 36 7.03 -9.38 -0.05
C GLY A 36 8.16 -9.30 0.98
N TYR A 37 8.55 -8.09 1.36
CA TYR A 37 9.61 -7.86 2.35
C TYR A 37 9.23 -8.35 3.75
N PHE A 38 7.96 -8.21 4.15
CA PHE A 38 7.44 -8.80 5.39
C PHE A 38 7.81 -10.28 5.50
N PHE A 39 7.56 -11.11 4.47
CA PHE A 39 7.90 -12.53 4.55
C PHE A 39 9.40 -12.76 4.68
N VAL A 40 10.23 -12.00 3.95
CA VAL A 40 11.68 -12.14 4.02
C VAL A 40 12.19 -11.86 5.43
N GLU A 41 11.87 -10.69 5.98
CA GLU A 41 12.23 -10.26 7.33
C GLU A 41 11.65 -11.20 8.39
N PHE A 42 10.40 -11.65 8.23
CA PHE A 42 9.75 -12.58 9.14
C PHE A 42 10.46 -13.93 9.20
N PHE A 43 10.79 -14.53 8.05
CA PHE A 43 11.52 -15.81 8.02
C PHE A 43 12.96 -15.66 8.56
N VAL A 44 13.61 -14.52 8.29
CA VAL A 44 14.93 -14.22 8.85
C VAL A 44 14.85 -14.00 10.37
N ALA A 45 13.81 -13.33 10.86
CA ALA A 45 13.55 -13.11 12.28
C ALA A 45 13.33 -14.43 13.02
N LEU A 46 12.52 -15.33 12.45
CA LEU A 46 12.30 -16.68 13.00
C LEU A 46 13.59 -17.51 12.99
N GLY A 47 14.37 -17.45 11.91
CA GLY A 47 15.64 -18.18 11.81
C GLY A 47 16.71 -17.65 12.78
N SER A 48 16.68 -16.35 13.08
CA SER A 48 17.63 -15.70 14.00
C SER A 48 17.15 -15.67 15.45
N GLY A 49 15.87 -15.93 15.72
CA GLY A 49 15.25 -15.76 17.05
C GLY A 49 15.19 -14.30 17.50
N SER A 50 15.26 -13.34 16.57
CA SER A 50 15.35 -11.91 16.90
C SER A 50 13.98 -11.25 17.01
N VAL A 51 13.65 -10.79 18.21
CA VAL A 51 12.43 -10.03 18.47
C VAL A 51 12.45 -8.66 17.77
N SER A 52 13.63 -8.06 17.59
CA SER A 52 13.77 -6.77 16.89
C SER A 52 13.48 -6.89 15.40
N LEU A 53 13.96 -7.95 14.75
CA LEU A 53 13.65 -8.22 13.33
C LEU A 53 12.19 -8.65 13.16
N LEU A 54 11.63 -9.34 14.15
CA LEU A 54 10.21 -9.66 14.14
C LEU A 54 9.37 -8.37 14.20
N ALA A 55 9.74 -7.42 15.06
CA ALA A 55 9.09 -6.12 15.13
C ALA A 55 9.20 -5.35 13.80
N ASP A 56 10.39 -5.29 13.20
CA ASP A 56 10.60 -4.66 11.89
C ASP A 56 9.75 -5.33 10.78
N SER A 57 9.62 -6.66 10.82
CA SER A 57 8.74 -7.39 9.91
C SER A 57 7.27 -6.93 10.04
N VAL A 58 6.77 -6.70 11.26
CA VAL A 58 5.39 -6.25 11.49
C VAL A 58 5.16 -4.85 10.92
N ASP A 59 6.16 -3.98 10.96
CA ASP A 59 6.07 -2.63 10.37
C ASP A 59 5.85 -2.71 8.84
N PHE A 60 6.46 -3.68 8.13
CA PHE A 60 6.15 -3.92 6.71
C PHE A 60 4.71 -4.39 6.46
N LEU A 61 4.11 -5.12 7.40
CA LEU A 61 2.70 -5.53 7.33
C LEU A 61 1.75 -4.34 7.58
N GLU A 62 2.13 -3.43 8.47
CA GLU A 62 1.44 -2.15 8.67
C GLU A 62 1.43 -1.34 7.37
N ASP A 63 2.60 -1.15 6.75
CA ASP A 63 2.73 -0.41 5.51
C ASP A 63 1.94 -1.04 4.36
N THR A 64 1.94 -2.38 4.27
CA THR A 64 1.11 -3.11 3.31
C THR A 64 -0.37 -2.79 3.53
N SER A 65 -0.83 -2.87 4.78
CA SER A 65 -2.23 -2.63 5.15
C SER A 65 -2.66 -1.20 4.83
N ILE A 66 -1.84 -0.21 5.16
CA ILE A 66 -2.10 1.20 4.86
C ILE A 66 -2.17 1.43 3.34
N ASN A 67 -1.21 0.91 2.58
CA ASN A 67 -1.19 1.08 1.12
C ASN A 67 -2.39 0.39 0.43
N LEU A 68 -2.81 -0.78 0.91
CA LEU A 68 -4.03 -1.45 0.43
C LEU A 68 -5.29 -0.66 0.81
N LEU A 69 -5.36 -0.10 2.02
CA LEU A 69 -6.47 0.75 2.44
C LEU A 69 -6.58 2.03 1.58
N ILE A 70 -5.45 2.63 1.20
CA ILE A 70 -5.39 3.77 0.27
C ILE A 70 -5.82 3.33 -1.14
N PHE A 71 -5.31 2.20 -1.63
CA PHE A 71 -5.69 1.63 -2.93
C PHE A 71 -7.20 1.41 -3.04
N VAL A 72 -7.81 0.83 -2.01
CA VAL A 72 -9.27 0.61 -1.92
C VAL A 72 -10.03 1.94 -1.81
N ALA A 73 -9.51 2.92 -1.05
CA ALA A 73 -10.09 4.27 -0.97
C ALA A 73 -10.24 4.93 -2.34
N LEU A 74 -9.20 4.79 -3.16
CA LEU A 74 -9.16 5.35 -4.50
C LEU A 74 -10.05 4.56 -5.48
N GLY A 75 -10.60 3.41 -5.08
CA GLY A 75 -11.46 2.54 -5.89
C GLY A 75 -12.95 2.49 -5.49
N TRP A 76 -13.33 2.85 -4.26
CA TRP A 76 -14.73 2.82 -3.78
C TRP A 76 -15.00 3.78 -2.61
N ALA A 77 -16.25 4.24 -2.47
CA ALA A 77 -16.70 5.12 -1.39
C ALA A 77 -16.62 4.46 0.00
N LEU A 78 -16.21 5.26 1.00
CA LEU A 78 -15.76 5.00 2.38
C LEU A 78 -16.45 3.90 3.24
N ALA A 79 -17.64 3.38 2.90
CA ALA A 79 -18.54 2.71 3.84
C ALA A 79 -18.28 1.22 4.13
N LYS A 80 -17.48 0.50 3.32
CA LYS A 80 -17.18 -0.94 3.55
C LYS A 80 -15.82 -1.23 4.19
N ARG A 81 -15.04 -0.19 4.51
CA ARG A 81 -13.66 -0.25 5.03
C ARG A 81 -13.50 -0.93 6.39
N ALA A 82 -14.50 -0.85 7.28
CA ALA A 82 -14.38 -1.32 8.66
C ALA A 82 -14.47 -2.85 8.83
N VAL A 83 -15.05 -3.58 7.85
CA VAL A 83 -15.28 -5.02 7.98
C VAL A 83 -14.03 -5.83 7.64
N MET A 84 -13.27 -5.41 6.60
CA MET A 84 -12.02 -6.08 6.24
C MET A 84 -10.90 -5.82 7.24
N GLY A 85 -10.83 -4.62 7.83
CA GLY A 85 -9.89 -4.33 8.93
C GLY A 85 -10.10 -5.24 10.15
N LYS A 86 -11.36 -5.60 10.46
CA LYS A 86 -11.67 -6.55 11.55
C LYS A 86 -11.23 -7.97 11.23
N VAL A 87 -11.34 -8.42 9.98
CA VAL A 87 -10.85 -9.73 9.54
C VAL A 87 -9.32 -9.77 9.60
N MET A 88 -8.65 -8.69 9.17
CA MET A 88 -7.19 -8.55 9.26
C MET A 88 -6.69 -8.54 10.71
N ALA A 89 -7.38 -7.86 11.62
CA ALA A 89 -7.04 -7.89 13.04
C ALA A 89 -7.08 -9.30 13.64
N VAL A 90 -8.04 -10.14 13.22
CA VAL A 90 -8.13 -11.55 13.66
C VAL A 90 -6.99 -12.39 13.09
N VAL A 91 -6.62 -12.18 11.82
CA VAL A 91 -5.50 -12.88 11.18
C VAL A 91 -4.16 -12.49 11.80
N ILE A 92 -3.98 -11.21 12.17
CA ILE A 92 -2.77 -10.69 12.81
C ILE A 92 -2.65 -11.14 14.28
N LEU A 93 -3.78 -11.26 15.00
CA LEU A 93 -3.79 -11.70 16.40
C LEU A 93 -3.61 -13.21 16.56
N ALA A 94 -3.95 -14.03 15.57
CA ALA A 94 -3.86 -15.48 15.69
C ALA A 94 -2.43 -15.99 15.96
N PRO A 95 -1.36 -15.54 15.26
CA PRO A 95 0.01 -15.94 15.58
C PRO A 95 0.49 -15.40 16.93
N ALA A 96 0.10 -14.17 17.31
CA ALA A 96 0.48 -13.55 18.57
C ALA A 96 -0.09 -14.29 19.80
N ALA A 97 -1.27 -14.90 19.66
CA ALA A 97 -1.89 -15.71 20.71
C ALA A 97 -1.25 -17.11 20.86
N PHE A 98 -0.64 -17.66 19.80
CA PHE A 98 0.08 -18.94 19.86
C PHE A 98 1.51 -18.82 20.40
N ALA A 99 2.02 -17.59 20.57
CA ALA A 99 3.34 -17.30 21.12
C ALA A 99 3.36 -17.02 22.64
N ALA A 100 2.22 -17.21 23.32
CA ALA A 100 2.05 -17.07 24.78
C ALA A 100 2.12 -18.42 25.51
#